data_AF-T1BTY7-F1
#
_entry.id   AF-T1BTY7-F1
#
_cell.length_a   1.000
_cell.length_b   1.000
_cell.length_c   1.000
_cell.angle_alpha   90.00
_cell.angle_beta   90.00
_cell.angle_gamma   90.00
#
_symmetry.space_group_name_H-M   'P 1'
#
loop_
_entity.id
_entity.type
_entity.pdbx_description
1 polymer ?
#
loop_
_entity_poly.entity_id
_entity_poly.type
_entity_poly.pdbx_seq_one_letter_code
_entity_poly.pdbx_strand_id
1 'polypeptide(L)'
;MYSENQDDEQLDEEITLSRLKNTWDSFFQKYDYYKELGRLTSHYPEEKSIYVSYNNLEEFDGEFAREILENPVEVISAGEKKIK
;
A
#
# COMPACT_ATOMS: atom_id res chain seq x y z
N MET A 1 31.50 12.45 13.90
CA MET A 1 30.53 11.52 14.51
C MET A 1 29.14 11.96 14.08
N TYR A 2 28.71 11.58 12.87
CA TYR A 2 27.33 11.76 12.36
C TYR A 2 27.18 10.78 11.19
N SER A 3 27.12 9.47 11.48
CA SER A 3 26.81 8.44 10.47
C SER A 3 25.82 7.40 10.99
N GLU A 4 25.72 7.17 12.30
CA GLU A 4 24.81 6.14 12.85
C GLU A 4 23.32 6.46 12.65
N ASN A 5 22.89 7.74 12.70
CA ASN A 5 21.45 8.06 12.62
C ASN A 5 20.83 7.84 11.23
N GLN A 6 21.61 7.84 10.15
CA GLN A 6 21.06 7.70 8.78
C GLN A 6 20.78 6.25 8.40
N ASP A 7 21.52 5.31 8.98
CA ASP A 7 21.38 3.89 8.71
C ASP A 7 20.17 3.31 9.48
N ASP A 8 19.96 3.75 10.73
CA ASP A 8 18.82 3.33 11.55
C ASP A 8 17.47 3.85 11.01
N GLU A 9 17.42 5.11 10.56
CA GLU A 9 16.21 5.73 10.00
C GLU A 9 15.81 5.10 8.66
N GLN A 10 16.79 4.73 7.82
CA GLN A 10 16.54 3.98 6.57
C GLN A 10 16.03 2.56 6.81
N LEU A 11 16.56 1.87 7.83
CA LEU A 11 16.10 0.54 8.22
C LEU A 11 14.64 0.56 8.68
N ASP A 12 14.26 1.55 9.49
CA ASP A 12 12.89 1.71 9.98
C ASP A 12 11.90 2.01 8.84
N GLU A 13 12.29 2.85 7.87
CA GLU A 13 11.50 3.12 6.66
C GLU A 13 11.33 1.86 5.79
N GLU A 14 12.39 1.07 5.60
CA GLU A 14 12.34 -0.16 4.80
C GLU A 14 11.42 -1.21 5.43
N ILE A 15 11.53 -1.39 6.76
CA ILE A 15 10.67 -2.30 7.52
C ILE A 15 9.20 -1.85 7.38
N THR A 16 8.93 -0.56 7.58
CA THR A 16 7.57 -0.01 7.50
C THR A 16 6.98 -0.17 6.10
N LEU A 17 7.74 0.16 5.06
CA LEU A 17 7.34 -0.01 3.67
C LEU A 17 7.06 -1.48 3.33
N SER A 18 7.90 -2.41 3.81
CA SER A 18 7.72 -3.84 3.57
C SER A 18 6.43 -4.37 4.22
N ARG A 19 6.14 -3.95 5.46
CA ARG A 19 4.90 -4.27 6.16
C ARG A 19 3.70 -3.76 5.36
N LEU A 20 3.69 -2.48 5.00
CA LEU A 20 2.58 -1.86 4.27
C LEU A 20 2.32 -2.55 2.92
N LYS A 21 3.38 -2.90 2.18
CA LYS A 21 3.26 -3.66 0.93
C LYS A 21 2.60 -5.02 1.12
N ASN A 22 2.97 -5.74 2.18
CA ASN A 22 2.39 -7.05 2.49
C ASN A 22 0.93 -6.94 2.95
N THR A 23 0.60 -5.88 3.68
CA THR A 23 -0.79 -5.58 4.08
C THR A 23 -1.66 -5.29 2.87
N TRP A 24 -1.18 -4.46 1.93
CA TRP A 24 -1.87 -4.20 0.67
C TRP A 24 -2.05 -5.46 -0.18
N ASP A 25 -1.02 -6.32 -0.28
CA ASP A 25 -1.09 -7.61 -0.97
C ASP A 25 -2.23 -8.49 -0.43
N SER A 26 -2.27 -8.61 0.89
CA SER A 26 -3.26 -9.39 1.62
C SER A 26 -4.67 -8.83 1.44
N PHE A 27 -4.80 -7.49 1.45
CA PHE A 27 -6.06 -6.80 1.17
C PHE A 27 -6.54 -7.07 -0.26
N PHE A 28 -5.69 -6.89 -1.26
CA PHE A 28 -6.03 -7.13 -2.66
C PHE A 28 -6.43 -8.58 -2.92
N GLN A 29 -5.78 -9.53 -2.24
CA GLN A 29 -6.14 -10.93 -2.31
C GLN A 29 -7.52 -11.21 -1.67
N LYS A 30 -7.77 -10.68 -0.47
CA LYS A 30 -9.00 -10.95 0.28
C LYS A 30 -10.25 -10.44 -0.45
N TYR A 31 -10.17 -9.27 -1.09
CA TYR A 31 -11.30 -8.62 -1.78
C TYR A 31 -11.25 -8.76 -3.31
N ASP A 32 -10.41 -9.67 -3.83
CA ASP A 32 -10.35 -10.04 -5.27
C ASP A 32 -10.04 -8.86 -6.23
N TYR A 33 -9.27 -7.87 -5.76
CA TYR A 33 -8.83 -6.72 -6.57
C TYR A 33 -7.88 -7.10 -7.70
N TYR A 34 -7.26 -8.29 -7.65
CA TYR A 34 -6.36 -8.79 -8.68
C TYR A 34 -7.00 -8.91 -10.07
N LYS A 35 -8.30 -9.18 -10.14
CA LYS A 35 -9.02 -9.19 -11.43
C LYS A 35 -9.08 -7.80 -12.05
N GLU A 36 -9.36 -6.78 -11.24
CA GLU A 36 -9.42 -5.40 -11.70
C GLU A 36 -8.02 -4.88 -12.06
N LEU A 37 -7.00 -5.21 -11.25
CA LEU A 37 -5.60 -4.89 -11.55
C LEU A 37 -5.14 -5.52 -12.87
N GLY A 38 -5.50 -6.78 -13.14
CA GLY A 38 -5.20 -7.45 -14.42
C GLY A 38 -5.92 -6.81 -15.63
N ARG A 39 -7.11 -6.26 -15.43
CA ARG A 39 -7.78 -5.44 -16.46
C ARG A 39 -7.02 -4.14 -16.69
N LEU A 40 -6.60 -3.47 -15.62
CA LEU A 40 -5.89 -2.19 -15.68
C LEU A 40 -4.58 -2.30 -16.45
N THR A 41 -3.79 -3.36 -16.22
CA THR A 41 -2.53 -3.59 -16.95
C THR A 41 -2.74 -3.75 -18.45
N SER A 42 -3.89 -4.28 -18.88
CA SER A 42 -4.24 -4.43 -20.30
C SER A 42 -4.66 -3.11 -20.96
N HIS A 43 -5.06 -2.10 -20.17
CA HIS A 43 -5.53 -0.80 -20.63
C HIS A 43 -4.60 0.34 -20.21
N TYR A 44 -3.39 0.01 -19.75
CA TYR A 44 -2.39 1.02 -19.44
C TYR A 44 -1.76 1.52 -20.76
N PRO A 45 -1.57 2.84 -20.95
CA PRO A 45 -1.68 3.92 -19.97
C PRO A 45 -3.03 4.64 -19.91
N GLU A 46 -4.02 4.24 -20.71
CA GLU A 46 -5.32 4.90 -20.80
C GLU A 46 -6.09 4.84 -19.46
N GLU A 47 -5.98 3.71 -18.74
CA GLU A 47 -6.48 3.53 -17.39
C GLU A 47 -5.32 3.31 -16.39
N LYS A 48 -5.32 4.10 -15.30
CA LYS A 48 -4.22 4.13 -14.32
C LYS A 48 -4.68 4.25 -12.86
N SER A 49 -5.96 4.05 -12.61
CA SER A 49 -6.57 4.25 -11.29
C SER A 49 -7.42 3.05 -10.91
N ILE A 50 -7.31 2.63 -9.66
CA ILE A 50 -8.19 1.65 -9.04
C ILE A 50 -8.91 2.30 -7.87
N TYR A 51 -10.19 1.98 -7.68
CA TYR A 51 -10.97 2.50 -6.57
C TYR A 51 -11.11 1.43 -5.50
N VAL A 52 -10.71 1.78 -4.28
CA VAL A 52 -10.79 0.89 -3.11
C VAL A 52 -11.92 1.37 -2.18
N SER A 53 -12.72 0.42 -1.68
CA SER A 53 -13.77 0.72 -0.70
C SER A 53 -13.16 0.91 0.69
N TYR A 54 -13.41 2.07 1.32
CA TYR A 54 -12.98 2.30 2.70
C TYR A 54 -13.63 1.34 3.69
N ASN A 55 -14.90 0.98 3.49
CA ASN A 55 -15.58 0.00 4.35
C ASN A 55 -14.86 -1.36 4.30
N ASN A 56 -14.35 -1.76 3.14
CA ASN A 56 -13.58 -3.00 3.01
C ASN A 56 -12.23 -2.89 3.73
N LEU A 57 -11.59 -1.72 3.74
CA LEU A 57 -10.36 -1.47 4.48
C LEU A 57 -10.60 -1.59 6.00
N GLU A 58 -11.67 -0.97 6.50
CA GLU A 58 -12.04 -1.02 7.92
C GLU A 58 -12.40 -2.45 8.38
N GLU A 59 -13.13 -3.21 7.57
CA GLU A 59 -13.43 -4.62 7.83
C GLU A 59 -12.21 -5.55 7.70
N PHE A 60 -11.21 -5.14 6.90
CA PHE A 60 -9.98 -5.91 6.73
C PHE A 60 -9.10 -5.81 7.96
N ASP A 61 -8.78 -4.58 8.33
CA ASP A 61 -7.90 -4.21 9.43
C ASP A 61 -8.18 -2.75 9.80
N GLY A 62 -8.85 -2.55 10.94
CA GLY A 62 -9.22 -1.21 11.40
C GLY A 62 -8.04 -0.32 11.77
N GLU A 63 -6.87 -0.91 12.11
CA GLU A 63 -5.65 -0.14 12.33
C GLU A 63 -5.09 0.34 11.00
N PHE A 64 -5.01 -0.55 10.01
CA PHE A 64 -4.59 -0.17 8.66
C PHE A 64 -5.49 0.91 8.03
N ALA A 65 -6.80 0.80 8.22
CA ALA A 65 -7.74 1.83 7.77
C ALA A 65 -7.49 3.19 8.47
N ARG A 66 -7.16 3.17 9.76
CA ARG A 66 -6.78 4.38 10.51
C ARG A 66 -5.45 4.95 10.02
N GLU A 67 -4.44 4.12 9.80
CA GLU A 67 -3.13 4.54 9.26
C GLU A 67 -3.28 5.26 7.91
N ILE A 68 -4.21 4.81 7.05
CA ILE A 68 -4.52 5.51 5.78
C ILE A 68 -5.04 6.92 6.04
N LEU A 69 -5.85 7.14 7.09
CA LEU A 69 -6.37 8.46 7.43
C LEU A 69 -5.30 9.36 8.07
N GLU A 70 -4.39 8.78 8.84
CA GLU A 70 -3.32 9.51 9.53
C GLU A 70 -2.16 9.87 8.60
N ASN A 71 -1.70 8.91 7.80
CA ASN A 71 -0.54 9.01 6.91
C ASN A 71 -0.88 8.59 5.46
N PRO A 72 -1.85 9.25 4.80
CA PRO A 72 -2.37 8.81 3.51
C PRO A 72 -1.31 8.70 2.42
N VAL A 73 -0.37 9.65 2.38
CA VAL A 73 0.66 9.69 1.33
C VAL A 73 1.56 8.46 1.41
N GLU A 74 2.03 8.11 2.60
CA GLU A 74 2.94 6.98 2.81
C GLU A 74 2.23 5.66 2.51
N VAL A 75 1.05 5.46 3.11
CA VAL A 75 0.32 4.19 3.02
C VAL A 75 -0.16 3.94 1.59
N ILE A 76 -0.70 4.95 0.90
CA ILE A 76 -1.14 4.80 -0.50
C ILE A 76 0.07 4.57 -1.41
N SER A 77 1.17 5.30 -1.21
CA SER A 77 2.40 5.11 -2.00
C SER A 77 2.96 3.70 -1.86
N ALA A 78 2.85 3.07 -0.68
CA ALA A 78 3.25 1.68 -0.49
C ALA A 78 2.39 0.71 -1.33
N GLY A 79 1.08 0.97 -1.41
CA GLY A 79 0.14 0.21 -2.25
C GLY A 79 0.42 0.37 -3.74
N GLU A 80 0.66 1.59 -4.21
CA GLU A 80 1.06 1.86 -5.60
C GLU A 80 2.37 1.13 -5.96
N LYS A 81 3.37 1.17 -5.06
CA LYS A 81 4.65 0.46 -5.21
C LYS A 81 4.51 -1.07 -5.17
N LYS A 82 3.36 -1.61 -4.75
CA LYS A 82 3.07 -3.06 -4.75
C LYS A 82 2.41 -3.51 -6.07
N ILE A 83 1.66 -2.62 -6.71
CA ILE A 83 1.02 -2.87 -8.01
C ILE A 83 2.04 -2.80 -9.15
N LYS A 84 3.08 -1.97 -8.99
CA LYS A 84 4.20 -1.81 -9.92
C LYS A 84 5.17 -2.99 -9.90
#